data_AF-A0A7H0G1M8-F1
#
_entry.id   AF-A0A7H0G1M8-F1
#
_cell.length_a   1.000
_cell.length_b   1.000
_cell.length_c   1.000
_cell.angle_alpha   90.00
_cell.angle_beta   90.00
_cell.angle_gamma   90.00
#
_symmetry.space_group_name_H-M   'P 1'
#
loop_
_entity.id
_entity.type
_entity.pdbx_description
1 polymer ?
#
loop_
_entity_poly.entity_id
_entity_poly.type
_entity_poly.pdbx_seq_one_letter_code
_entity_poly.pdbx_strand_id
1 'polypeptide(L)'
;MLALVIAGLVAAAGSALGSSHREAPLITQTPKVDGTDFYLFRSYETGRAGYVTLLANYQPLQAPYGGPNYFLMDPEALYAIHIDNDGDAVADISYFFKFYNRLKKLTVPVNGVDVAVPLSNIGPFGATAAQEANRNVDESYVVVGVEEGRVGAARNLGSGDYLFKKPFDNIGTKSIANYASYADRHIARIGTRCAGEGRVFVGQRKDGFAVNLGEVFDLVNTNPLGPPDGERNLLDDANVTTIALELPIACLTHSGNPIIGAWTSAYTRDGLHYRQVSRLSAPLVNEVVIGLPDKDRFNASLPVNDASFAKYVTNPTLPILLQALFGVQAPTRYPRTDLIAAFLTGVPGLNKPASVRPAEMMRLNTSIAPKAAALQQTLGVLAGDTAGFPNGRRPGDDVVDIELRVAMGVLLPAADAPAGQLPYTDGAALKASDFRATFPYLNTPLPGSPSN
;
A
#
# COMPACT_ATOMS: atom_id res chain seq x y z
N MET A 1 -21.48 -20.32 -2.37
CA MET A 1 -22.28 -19.12 -2.74
C MET A 1 -21.47 -17.82 -2.74
N LEU A 2 -20.54 -17.57 -1.80
CA LEU A 2 -19.77 -16.31 -1.77
C LEU A 2 -18.85 -16.06 -2.99
N ALA A 3 -18.23 -17.11 -3.55
CA ALA A 3 -17.36 -16.99 -4.73
C ALA A 3 -18.11 -16.66 -6.03
N LEU A 4 -19.41 -17.00 -6.14
CA LEU A 4 -20.23 -16.66 -7.31
C LEU A 4 -20.73 -15.20 -7.28
N VAL A 5 -20.81 -14.57 -6.11
CA VAL A 5 -21.30 -13.19 -5.96
C VAL A 5 -20.22 -12.17 -6.34
N ILE A 6 -18.94 -12.48 -6.10
CA ILE A 6 -17.83 -11.55 -6.40
C ILE A 6 -17.54 -11.46 -7.91
N ALA A 7 -17.74 -12.55 -8.66
CA ALA A 7 -17.45 -12.61 -10.10
C ALA A 7 -18.48 -11.89 -10.98
N GLY A 8 -19.70 -11.68 -10.50
CA GLY A 8 -20.81 -11.11 -11.29
C GLY A 8 -21.13 -9.64 -11.05
N LEU A 9 -20.39 -8.94 -10.18
CA LEU A 9 -20.76 -7.59 -9.70
C LEU A 9 -19.69 -6.51 -9.93
N VAL A 10 -18.58 -6.82 -10.61
CA VAL A 10 -17.56 -5.82 -10.99
C VAL A 10 -17.83 -5.35 -12.42
N ALA A 11 -18.92 -4.60 -12.63
CA ALA A 11 -19.19 -3.92 -13.89
C ALA A 11 -20.10 -2.71 -13.69
N ALA A 12 -19.49 -1.54 -13.44
CA ALA A 12 -19.84 -0.24 -14.04
C ALA A 12 -18.97 0.85 -13.37
N ALA A 13 -18.10 1.51 -14.15
CA ALA A 13 -17.56 2.81 -13.75
C ALA A 13 -18.72 3.82 -13.79
N GLY A 14 -19.43 3.97 -12.67
CA GLY A 14 -20.50 4.96 -12.52
C GLY A 14 -19.94 6.36 -12.25
N SER A 15 -20.70 7.38 -12.59
CA SER A 15 -20.36 8.80 -12.45
C SER A 15 -19.82 9.17 -11.05
N ALA A 16 -18.54 9.52 -11.00
CA ALA A 16 -17.81 10.41 -10.08
C ALA A 16 -18.20 10.51 -8.58
N LEU A 17 -17.91 9.47 -7.80
CA LEU A 17 -17.68 9.50 -6.34
C LEU A 17 -16.61 8.43 -6.02
N GLY A 18 -15.38 8.85 -5.79
CA GLY A 18 -14.30 8.03 -5.27
C GLY A 18 -13.27 8.95 -4.65
N SER A 19 -12.51 8.49 -3.66
CA SER A 19 -11.39 9.18 -3.09
C SER A 19 -10.46 8.14 -2.44
N SER A 20 -9.15 8.37 -2.50
CA SER A 20 -8.11 7.67 -1.75
C SER A 20 -7.22 8.74 -1.14
N HIS A 21 -6.66 8.44 0.03
CA HIS A 21 -5.89 9.35 0.85
C HIS A 21 -6.72 10.54 1.37
N ARG A 22 -6.49 10.97 2.61
CA ARG A 22 -7.31 11.96 3.32
C ARG A 22 -7.50 13.29 2.55
N GLU A 23 -6.70 13.56 1.53
CA GLU A 23 -6.70 14.78 0.73
C GLU A 23 -7.72 14.77 -0.42
N ALA A 24 -8.34 13.63 -0.72
CA ALA A 24 -9.46 13.60 -1.65
C ALA A 24 -10.80 13.68 -0.86
N PRO A 25 -11.69 14.65 -1.12
CA PRO A 25 -12.77 15.01 -0.19
C PRO A 25 -13.67 13.86 0.27
N LEU A 26 -13.99 12.89 -0.59
CA LEU A 26 -14.99 11.87 -0.28
C LEU A 26 -14.52 10.77 0.68
N ILE A 27 -13.23 10.42 0.72
CA ILE A 27 -12.73 9.33 1.58
C ILE A 27 -12.76 9.71 3.04
N THR A 28 -12.77 11.02 3.35
CA THR A 28 -12.96 11.53 4.71
C THR A 28 -14.27 11.05 5.35
N GLN A 29 -15.25 10.67 4.53
CA GLN A 29 -16.54 10.12 4.97
C GLN A 29 -16.50 8.58 5.12
N THR A 30 -15.50 7.91 4.53
CA THR A 30 -15.32 6.46 4.53
C THR A 30 -13.86 6.07 4.86
N PRO A 31 -13.32 6.46 6.02
CA PRO A 31 -11.88 6.33 6.32
C PRO A 31 -11.36 4.88 6.38
N LYS A 32 -12.27 3.89 6.47
CA LYS A 32 -11.91 2.46 6.48
C LYS A 32 -11.46 1.92 5.13
N VAL A 33 -11.79 2.60 4.03
CA VAL A 33 -11.39 2.24 2.67
C VAL A 33 -10.33 3.19 2.12
N ASP A 34 -9.72 3.98 3.01
CA ASP A 34 -8.65 4.91 2.68
C ASP A 34 -7.32 4.17 2.47
N GLY A 35 -6.88 4.09 1.20
CA GLY A 35 -5.61 3.53 0.79
C GLY A 35 -4.47 4.56 0.90
N THR A 36 -3.36 4.14 1.49
CA THR A 36 -2.28 5.04 1.96
C THR A 36 -0.96 4.80 1.24
N ASP A 37 -0.58 3.52 1.11
CA ASP A 37 0.61 3.11 0.38
C ASP A 37 0.42 1.80 -0.37
N PHE A 38 1.17 1.68 -1.46
CA PHE A 38 1.37 0.42 -2.15
C PHE A 38 2.86 0.13 -2.34
N TYR A 39 3.29 -1.09 -2.03
CA TYR A 39 4.64 -1.58 -2.22
C TYR A 39 4.61 -2.81 -3.12
N LEU A 40 5.51 -2.86 -4.11
CA LEU A 40 5.63 -3.95 -5.07
C LEU A 40 7.10 -4.24 -5.28
N PHE A 41 7.60 -5.39 -4.83
CA PHE A 41 9.03 -5.69 -4.93
C PHE A 41 9.27 -7.19 -4.99
N ARG A 42 10.38 -7.60 -5.61
CA ARG A 42 10.86 -8.97 -5.42
C ARG A 42 11.28 -9.17 -3.97
N SER A 43 10.80 -10.24 -3.37
CA SER A 43 11.05 -10.59 -1.97
C SER A 43 12.55 -10.71 -1.70
N TYR A 44 13.03 -9.95 -0.71
CA TYR A 44 14.45 -9.93 -0.30
C TYR A 44 14.75 -10.77 0.95
N GLU A 45 13.76 -11.51 1.45
CA GLU A 45 13.97 -12.54 2.47
C GLU A 45 14.85 -13.67 1.90
N THR A 46 15.78 -14.17 2.73
CA THR A 46 16.68 -15.25 2.33
C THR A 46 15.88 -16.48 1.90
N GLY A 47 16.19 -17.02 0.72
CA GLY A 47 15.46 -18.16 0.14
C GLY A 47 14.13 -17.81 -0.54
N ARG A 48 13.74 -16.53 -0.60
CA ARG A 48 12.49 -16.07 -1.23
C ARG A 48 12.69 -15.25 -2.51
N ALA A 49 13.89 -15.24 -3.11
CA ALA A 49 14.14 -14.46 -4.33
C ALA A 49 13.21 -14.84 -5.51
N GLY A 50 12.64 -16.05 -5.55
CA GLY A 50 11.65 -16.47 -6.55
C GLY A 50 10.24 -15.90 -6.38
N TYR A 51 10.05 -14.92 -5.48
CA TYR A 51 8.74 -14.39 -5.10
C TYR A 51 8.67 -12.87 -5.29
N VAL A 52 7.43 -12.38 -5.42
CA VAL A 52 7.07 -10.97 -5.38
C VAL A 52 6.22 -10.74 -4.14
N THR A 53 6.49 -9.65 -3.43
CA THR A 53 5.69 -9.15 -2.32
C THR A 53 4.91 -7.91 -2.75
N LEU A 54 3.62 -7.91 -2.45
CA LEU A 54 2.68 -6.81 -2.62
C LEU A 54 2.13 -6.43 -1.24
N LEU A 55 2.29 -5.17 -0.85
CA LEU A 55 1.76 -4.63 0.41
C LEU A 55 0.83 -3.47 0.09
N ALA A 56 -0.41 -3.53 0.54
CA ALA A 56 -1.37 -2.44 0.44
C ALA A 56 -1.76 -1.97 1.84
N ASN A 57 -1.44 -0.73 2.18
CA ASN A 57 -1.74 -0.14 3.47
C ASN A 57 -3.06 0.64 3.41
N TYR A 58 -3.89 0.45 4.43
CA TYR A 58 -5.20 1.08 4.59
C TYR A 58 -5.38 1.63 6.01
N GLN A 59 -6.34 2.55 6.15
CA GLN A 59 -6.65 3.23 7.42
C GLN A 59 -5.42 3.98 7.95
N PRO A 60 -5.10 5.18 7.41
CA PRO A 60 -3.93 5.96 7.81
C PRO A 60 -4.00 6.43 9.27
N LEU A 61 -2.86 6.89 9.78
CA LEU A 61 -2.77 7.67 11.04
C LEU A 61 -3.44 6.98 12.23
N GLN A 62 -3.27 5.66 12.33
CA GLN A 62 -3.86 4.90 13.44
C GLN A 62 -3.14 5.25 14.74
N ALA A 63 -3.75 6.11 15.55
CA ALA A 63 -3.32 6.37 16.90
C ALA A 63 -3.41 5.07 17.73
N PRO A 64 -2.29 4.50 18.20
CA PRO A 64 -2.28 3.18 18.83
C PRO A 64 -3.22 3.08 20.05
N TYR A 65 -3.38 4.19 20.79
CA TYR A 65 -4.18 4.29 22.01
C TYR A 65 -5.69 4.53 21.76
N GLY A 66 -6.15 4.59 20.50
CA GLY A 66 -7.52 5.00 20.10
C GLY A 66 -8.67 4.05 20.46
N GLY A 67 -8.56 3.24 21.52
CA GLY A 67 -9.60 2.31 21.97
C GLY A 67 -10.86 2.99 22.56
N PRO A 68 -11.88 2.22 22.96
CA PRO A 68 -11.96 0.75 22.99
C PRO A 68 -12.42 0.12 21.66
N ASN A 69 -12.63 0.93 20.61
CA ASN A 69 -12.92 0.46 19.26
C ASN A 69 -11.70 0.75 18.37
N TYR A 70 -10.98 -0.31 18.01
CA TYR A 70 -9.75 -0.22 17.22
C TYR A 70 -10.05 -0.30 15.72
N PHE A 71 -9.01 -0.44 14.89
CA PHE A 71 -9.04 -0.18 13.44
C PHE A 71 -9.50 -1.41 12.63
N LEU A 72 -10.75 -1.83 12.89
CA LEU A 72 -11.39 -2.93 12.17
C LEU A 72 -11.66 -2.57 10.71
N MET A 73 -11.38 -3.48 9.79
CA MET A 73 -11.73 -3.30 8.37
C MET A 73 -13.25 -3.25 8.19
N ASP A 74 -13.71 -2.62 7.10
CA ASP A 74 -15.14 -2.46 6.85
C ASP A 74 -15.74 -3.77 6.30
N PRO A 75 -16.71 -4.40 7.00
CA PRO A 75 -17.34 -5.63 6.55
C PRO A 75 -18.27 -5.41 5.34
N GLU A 76 -18.63 -4.17 4.99
CA GLU A 76 -19.42 -3.84 3.81
C GLU A 76 -18.54 -3.48 2.61
N ALA A 77 -17.25 -3.21 2.79
CA ALA A 77 -16.31 -2.91 1.70
C ALA A 77 -15.73 -4.16 1.02
N LEU A 78 -15.05 -3.95 -0.11
CA LEU A 78 -14.11 -4.88 -0.73
C LEU A 78 -12.78 -4.16 -0.93
N TYR A 79 -11.68 -4.89 -0.75
CA TYR A 79 -10.32 -4.40 -1.00
C TYR A 79 -9.67 -5.30 -2.03
N ALA A 80 -8.84 -4.75 -2.92
CA ALA A 80 -8.22 -5.53 -3.98
C ALA A 80 -6.77 -5.12 -4.25
N ILE A 81 -6.01 -6.10 -4.73
CA ILE A 81 -4.70 -5.89 -5.35
C ILE A 81 -4.80 -6.44 -6.77
N HIS A 82 -4.42 -5.63 -7.76
CA HIS A 82 -4.51 -5.93 -9.18
C HIS A 82 -3.13 -6.04 -9.80
N ILE A 83 -2.99 -6.91 -10.79
CA ILE A 83 -1.76 -7.09 -11.57
C ILE A 83 -2.12 -7.09 -13.06
N ASP A 84 -1.43 -6.25 -13.81
CA ASP A 84 -1.32 -6.22 -15.27
C ASP A 84 -0.01 -6.93 -15.65
N ASN A 85 -0.05 -7.99 -16.44
CA ASN A 85 1.13 -8.76 -16.84
C ASN A 85 1.38 -8.80 -18.36
N ASP A 86 0.67 -7.97 -19.13
CA ASP A 86 0.87 -7.84 -20.58
C ASP A 86 1.11 -6.38 -21.06
N GLY A 87 0.87 -5.41 -20.19
CA GLY A 87 1.13 -3.99 -20.38
C GLY A 87 -0.05 -3.19 -20.94
N ASP A 88 -1.24 -3.77 -21.10
CA ASP A 88 -2.40 -3.10 -21.69
C ASP A 88 -3.17 -2.17 -20.73
N ALA A 89 -2.72 -2.10 -19.47
CA ALA A 89 -3.31 -1.36 -18.34
C ALA A 89 -4.67 -1.86 -17.85
N VAL A 90 -5.01 -3.11 -18.13
CA VAL A 90 -6.14 -3.86 -17.59
C VAL A 90 -5.59 -4.94 -16.65
N ALA A 91 -6.33 -5.26 -15.59
CA ALA A 91 -5.90 -6.29 -14.65
C ALA A 91 -6.13 -7.68 -15.25
N ASP A 92 -5.07 -8.47 -15.39
CA ASP A 92 -5.13 -9.91 -15.72
C ASP A 92 -5.43 -10.74 -14.47
N ILE A 93 -4.87 -10.30 -13.34
CA ILE A 93 -4.98 -10.97 -12.04
C ILE A 93 -5.49 -9.96 -11.02
N SER A 94 -6.47 -10.36 -10.20
CA SER A 94 -6.97 -9.57 -9.08
C SER A 94 -7.19 -10.44 -7.86
N TYR A 95 -6.68 -10.01 -6.71
CA TYR A 95 -6.92 -10.63 -5.41
C TYR A 95 -7.82 -9.73 -4.57
N PHE A 96 -9.04 -10.20 -4.32
CA PHE A 96 -10.04 -9.52 -3.50
C PHE A 96 -10.02 -10.02 -2.06
N PHE A 97 -10.17 -9.09 -1.12
CA PHE A 97 -10.23 -9.33 0.32
C PHE A 97 -11.59 -8.86 0.84
N LYS A 98 -12.34 -9.78 1.46
CA LYS A 98 -13.61 -9.48 2.13
C LYS A 98 -13.48 -9.77 3.62
N PHE A 99 -13.78 -8.77 4.44
CA PHE A 99 -13.65 -8.84 5.89
C PHE A 99 -14.97 -9.14 6.59
N TYR A 100 -14.86 -9.76 7.75
CA TYR A 100 -15.96 -10.11 8.64
C TYR A 100 -15.58 -9.79 10.08
N ASN A 101 -16.46 -9.07 10.76
CA ASN A 101 -16.29 -8.68 12.15
C ASN A 101 -17.34 -9.41 13.00
N ARG A 102 -16.92 -9.95 14.15
CA ARG A 102 -17.82 -10.60 15.11
C ARG A 102 -17.60 -10.05 16.52
N LEU A 103 -18.63 -9.45 17.09
CA LEU A 103 -18.72 -9.13 18.52
C LEU A 103 -19.26 -10.35 19.28
N LYS A 104 -18.51 -10.86 20.25
CA LYS A 104 -18.89 -12.01 21.09
C LYS A 104 -19.85 -11.63 22.23
N LYS A 105 -19.97 -10.33 22.52
CA LYS A 105 -20.83 -9.79 23.59
C LYS A 105 -20.48 -10.38 24.96
N LEU A 106 -19.18 -10.45 25.26
CA LEU A 106 -18.69 -11.00 26.51
C LEU A 106 -19.27 -10.26 27.72
N THR A 107 -19.63 -11.03 28.74
CA THR A 107 -20.18 -10.55 30.01
C THR A 107 -19.25 -10.89 31.18
N VAL A 108 -19.41 -10.17 32.29
CA VAL A 108 -18.82 -10.51 33.60
C VAL A 108 -19.93 -10.52 34.66
N PRO A 109 -19.84 -11.37 35.69
CA PRO A 109 -20.84 -11.41 36.75
C PRO A 109 -20.68 -10.20 37.69
N VAL A 110 -21.67 -9.30 37.68
CA VAL A 110 -21.78 -8.15 38.58
C VAL A 110 -22.91 -8.41 39.55
N ASN A 111 -22.57 -8.74 40.80
CA ASN A 111 -23.55 -9.09 41.85
C ASN A 111 -24.52 -10.21 41.39
N GLY A 112 -24.00 -11.25 40.74
CA GLY A 112 -24.79 -12.38 40.24
C GLY A 112 -25.57 -12.10 38.94
N VAL A 113 -25.44 -10.92 38.35
CA VAL A 113 -26.03 -10.58 37.05
C VAL A 113 -24.92 -10.49 36.00
N ASP A 114 -25.08 -11.20 34.88
CA ASP A 114 -24.13 -11.10 33.77
C ASP A 114 -24.31 -9.78 33.01
N VAL A 115 -23.29 -8.94 33.03
CA VAL A 115 -23.30 -7.61 32.40
C VAL A 115 -22.24 -7.54 31.29
N ALA A 116 -22.62 -7.03 30.12
CA ALA A 116 -21.70 -6.86 28.99
C ALA A 116 -20.57 -5.87 29.32
N VAL A 117 -19.36 -6.18 28.87
CA VAL A 117 -18.20 -5.32 29.11
C VAL A 117 -18.06 -4.21 28.05
N PRO A 118 -17.53 -3.03 28.40
CA PRO A 118 -17.26 -1.95 27.46
C PRO A 118 -15.93 -2.11 26.70
N LEU A 119 -15.20 -3.21 26.91
CA LEU A 119 -13.85 -3.44 26.41
C LEU A 119 -13.81 -4.52 25.32
N SER A 120 -12.78 -4.46 24.47
CA SER A 120 -12.53 -5.48 23.43
C SER A 120 -12.02 -6.81 23.99
N ASN A 121 -11.74 -6.91 25.29
CA ASN A 121 -11.34 -8.14 25.96
C ASN A 121 -11.63 -8.10 27.47
N ILE A 122 -11.79 -9.27 28.09
CA ILE A 122 -12.01 -9.46 29.55
C ILE A 122 -10.82 -10.10 30.27
N GLY A 123 -9.71 -10.28 29.56
CA GLY A 123 -8.48 -10.88 30.05
C GLY A 123 -7.42 -10.94 28.94
N PRO A 124 -6.21 -11.44 29.25
CA PRO A 124 -5.16 -11.63 28.24
C PRO A 124 -5.59 -12.61 27.16
N PHE A 125 -5.11 -12.41 25.93
CA PHE A 125 -5.31 -13.30 24.79
C PHE A 125 -4.06 -13.35 23.92
N GLY A 126 -4.02 -14.26 22.95
CA GLY A 126 -2.90 -14.32 22.01
C GLY A 126 -1.64 -15.02 22.50
N ALA A 127 -1.64 -15.73 23.63
CA ALA A 127 -0.56 -16.69 23.94
C ALA A 127 -1.01 -18.15 23.77
N THR A 128 -2.25 -18.49 24.14
CA THR A 128 -2.80 -19.85 24.00
C THR A 128 -4.22 -19.86 23.44
N ALA A 129 -4.64 -20.98 22.86
CA ALA A 129 -5.98 -21.13 22.31
C ALA A 129 -7.10 -20.92 23.36
N ALA A 130 -6.86 -21.31 24.61
CA ALA A 130 -7.82 -21.11 25.71
C ALA A 130 -8.07 -19.63 26.01
N GLN A 131 -7.03 -18.79 25.86
CA GLN A 131 -7.15 -17.36 26.13
C GLN A 131 -7.91 -16.60 25.03
N GLU A 132 -8.08 -17.16 23.83
CA GLU A 132 -8.85 -16.53 22.74
C GLU A 132 -10.32 -16.31 23.12
N ALA A 133 -10.83 -17.02 24.14
CA ALA A 133 -12.15 -16.79 24.73
C ALA A 133 -12.27 -15.40 25.39
N ASN A 134 -11.16 -14.81 25.85
CA ASN A 134 -11.14 -13.50 26.48
C ASN A 134 -11.31 -12.33 25.50
N ARG A 135 -11.14 -12.57 24.19
CA ARG A 135 -11.24 -11.53 23.16
C ARG A 135 -12.70 -11.33 22.75
N ASN A 136 -13.24 -10.12 22.88
CA ASN A 136 -14.64 -9.78 22.61
C ASN A 136 -14.91 -9.49 21.12
N VAL A 137 -13.89 -9.12 20.35
CA VAL A 137 -14.03 -8.80 18.91
C VAL A 137 -13.07 -9.68 18.10
N ASP A 138 -13.62 -10.44 17.16
CA ASP A 138 -12.84 -11.19 16.16
C ASP A 138 -12.98 -10.54 14.79
N GLU A 139 -11.88 -10.51 14.04
CA GLU A 139 -11.89 -10.14 12.62
C GLU A 139 -11.28 -11.27 11.79
N SER A 140 -11.92 -11.54 10.66
CA SER A 140 -11.53 -12.59 9.73
C SER A 140 -11.75 -12.12 8.29
N TYR A 141 -11.10 -12.78 7.34
CA TYR A 141 -11.21 -12.42 5.94
C TYR A 141 -11.11 -13.64 5.04
N VAL A 142 -11.63 -13.50 3.82
CA VAL A 142 -11.39 -14.43 2.72
C VAL A 142 -10.57 -13.73 1.64
N VAL A 143 -9.79 -14.49 0.90
CA VAL A 143 -9.04 -14.02 -0.28
C VAL A 143 -9.59 -14.72 -1.52
N VAL A 144 -10.01 -13.97 -2.52
CA VAL A 144 -10.56 -14.49 -3.78
C VAL A 144 -9.72 -13.97 -4.94
N GLY A 145 -9.07 -14.90 -5.65
CA GLY A 145 -8.34 -14.60 -6.88
C GLY A 145 -9.26 -14.69 -8.10
N VAL A 146 -9.13 -13.73 -8.99
CA VAL A 146 -9.69 -13.71 -10.34
C VAL A 146 -8.52 -13.61 -11.32
N GLU A 147 -8.47 -14.52 -12.28
CA GLU A 147 -7.40 -14.60 -13.28
C GLU A 147 -7.99 -15.20 -14.56
N GLU A 148 -7.86 -14.52 -15.70
CA GLU A 148 -8.43 -14.93 -16.99
C GLU A 148 -9.92 -15.35 -16.89
N GLY A 149 -10.72 -14.59 -16.12
CA GLY A 149 -12.14 -14.88 -15.87
C GLY A 149 -12.42 -16.07 -14.94
N ARG A 150 -11.40 -16.80 -14.49
CA ARG A 150 -11.55 -17.90 -13.51
C ARG A 150 -11.52 -17.35 -12.10
N VAL A 151 -12.47 -17.78 -11.27
CA VAL A 151 -12.62 -17.33 -9.86
C VAL A 151 -12.33 -18.45 -8.89
N GLY A 152 -11.67 -18.15 -7.78
CA GLY A 152 -11.21 -19.17 -6.82
C GLY A 152 -10.71 -18.54 -5.53
N ALA A 153 -11.07 -19.15 -4.40
CA ALA A 153 -10.66 -18.69 -3.08
C ALA A 153 -9.29 -19.27 -2.71
N ALA A 154 -8.43 -18.46 -2.08
CA ALA A 154 -7.17 -18.94 -1.54
C ALA A 154 -7.45 -19.82 -0.33
N ARG A 155 -6.81 -20.99 -0.28
CA ARG A 155 -6.91 -21.93 0.84
C ARG A 155 -5.69 -21.79 1.73
N ASN A 156 -5.91 -21.67 3.05
CA ASN A 156 -4.85 -21.78 4.04
C ASN A 156 -4.29 -23.21 4.03
N LEU A 157 -3.02 -23.38 3.68
CA LEU A 157 -2.39 -24.71 3.57
C LEU A 157 -2.11 -25.36 4.93
N GLY A 158 -2.02 -24.57 6.00
CA GLY A 158 -1.80 -25.07 7.35
C GLY A 158 -3.07 -25.62 8.00
N SER A 159 -4.18 -24.88 7.91
CA SER A 159 -5.46 -25.30 8.52
C SER A 159 -6.40 -26.03 7.56
N GLY A 160 -6.25 -25.80 6.26
CA GLY A 160 -7.16 -26.30 5.24
C GLY A 160 -8.42 -25.44 5.03
N ASP A 161 -8.56 -24.33 5.77
CA ASP A 161 -9.71 -23.42 5.69
C ASP A 161 -9.57 -22.36 4.59
N TYR A 162 -10.69 -21.71 4.27
CA TYR A 162 -10.73 -20.53 3.38
C TYR A 162 -10.90 -19.22 4.15
N LEU A 163 -11.20 -19.29 5.45
CA LEU A 163 -11.37 -18.14 6.33
C LEU A 163 -10.09 -17.92 7.14
N PHE A 164 -9.44 -16.78 6.90
CA PHE A 164 -8.23 -16.36 7.58
C PHE A 164 -8.60 -15.48 8.77
N LYS A 165 -7.82 -15.52 9.85
CA LYS A 165 -8.00 -14.63 11.01
C LYS A 165 -7.06 -13.43 10.87
N LYS A 166 -7.56 -12.22 11.12
CA LYS A 166 -6.72 -11.04 11.34
C LYS A 166 -6.28 -11.04 12.82
N PRO A 167 -5.00 -10.82 13.16
CA PRO A 167 -4.60 -10.58 14.53
C PRO A 167 -5.30 -9.31 15.03
N PHE A 168 -5.61 -9.27 16.33
CA PHE A 168 -6.10 -8.04 16.94
C PHE A 168 -5.03 -6.94 16.87
N ASP A 169 -5.43 -5.68 16.92
CA ASP A 169 -4.50 -4.55 16.90
C ASP A 169 -3.64 -4.52 18.19
N ASN A 170 -2.48 -3.86 18.16
CA ASN A 170 -1.55 -3.89 19.28
C ASN A 170 -2.00 -2.97 20.41
N ILE A 171 -2.90 -3.44 21.25
CA ILE A 171 -3.52 -2.63 22.31
C ILE A 171 -2.71 -2.54 23.61
N GLY A 172 -1.57 -3.25 23.68
CA GLY A 172 -0.67 -3.24 24.84
C GLY A 172 -0.48 -4.60 25.50
N THR A 173 0.58 -4.67 26.30
CA THR A 173 1.17 -5.94 26.75
C THR A 173 0.36 -6.66 27.83
N LYS A 174 -0.54 -5.98 28.54
CA LYS A 174 -1.50 -6.63 29.47
C LYS A 174 -2.50 -7.54 28.73
N SER A 175 -2.88 -7.15 27.52
CA SER A 175 -3.79 -7.93 26.68
C SER A 175 -3.04 -8.95 25.84
N ILE A 176 -1.93 -8.54 25.21
CA ILE A 176 -1.13 -9.39 24.32
C ILE A 176 0.34 -9.33 24.76
N ALA A 177 0.81 -10.35 25.49
CA ALA A 177 2.14 -10.31 26.13
C ALA A 177 3.30 -10.08 25.15
N ASN A 178 3.29 -10.75 24.00
CA ASN A 178 4.29 -10.58 22.94
C ASN A 178 3.58 -10.43 21.59
N TYR A 179 3.35 -9.17 21.19
CA TYR A 179 2.59 -8.87 19.98
C TYR A 179 3.24 -9.40 18.70
N ALA A 180 4.56 -9.30 18.56
CA ALA A 180 5.26 -9.78 17.37
C ALA A 180 5.02 -11.27 17.14
N SER A 181 5.25 -12.10 18.17
CA SER A 181 4.98 -13.54 18.09
C SER A 181 3.50 -13.87 17.91
N TYR A 182 2.60 -13.05 18.45
CA TYR A 182 1.15 -13.21 18.28
C TYR A 182 0.72 -12.94 16.83
N ALA A 183 1.16 -11.82 16.27
CA ALA A 183 0.84 -11.42 14.91
C ALA A 183 1.44 -12.37 13.87
N ASP A 184 2.68 -12.83 14.07
CA ASP A 184 3.36 -13.70 13.11
C ASP A 184 2.67 -15.08 12.97
N ARG A 185 1.93 -15.56 13.98
CA ARG A 185 1.08 -16.77 13.85
C ARG A 185 -0.09 -16.62 12.89
N HIS A 186 -0.41 -15.40 12.48
CA HIS A 186 -1.47 -15.11 11.50
C HIS A 186 -0.92 -14.98 10.07
N ILE A 187 0.39 -15.17 9.87
CA ILE A 187 0.97 -15.36 8.53
C ILE A 187 0.58 -16.75 8.05
N ALA A 188 -0.22 -16.82 6.98
CA ALA A 188 -0.71 -18.08 6.43
C ALA A 188 -0.03 -18.41 5.10
N ARG A 189 0.40 -19.67 4.95
CA ARG A 189 0.73 -20.25 3.64
C ARG A 189 -0.56 -20.44 2.85
N ILE A 190 -0.57 -20.03 1.59
CA ILE A 190 -1.74 -20.14 0.71
C ILE A 190 -1.42 -20.94 -0.54
N GLY A 191 -2.38 -21.75 -0.97
CA GLY A 191 -2.32 -22.37 -2.30
C GLY A 191 -2.40 -21.31 -3.39
N THR A 192 -1.60 -21.47 -4.43
CA THR A 192 -1.64 -20.62 -5.63
C THR A 192 -2.18 -21.39 -6.83
N ARG A 193 -2.52 -20.68 -7.91
CA ARG A 193 -2.99 -21.31 -9.15
C ARG A 193 -1.86 -21.78 -10.06
N CYS A 194 -0.65 -21.28 -9.86
CA CYS A 194 0.57 -21.83 -10.46
C CYS A 194 1.29 -22.76 -9.48
N ALA A 195 2.36 -23.40 -9.95
CA ALA A 195 3.23 -24.22 -9.10
C ALA A 195 3.89 -23.38 -7.99
N GLY A 196 3.77 -23.85 -6.75
CA GLY A 196 4.31 -23.18 -5.56
C GLY A 196 3.22 -22.85 -4.55
N GLU A 197 3.60 -22.06 -3.54
CA GLU A 197 2.69 -21.57 -2.51
C GLU A 197 2.99 -20.11 -2.20
N GLY A 198 1.97 -19.34 -1.86
CA GLY A 198 2.11 -17.96 -1.44
C GLY A 198 2.09 -17.80 0.08
N ARG A 199 2.26 -16.56 0.55
CA ARG A 199 1.99 -16.15 1.93
C ARG A 199 0.98 -15.00 1.93
N VAL A 200 0.08 -15.00 2.90
CA VAL A 200 -0.84 -13.88 3.16
C VAL A 200 -0.78 -13.48 4.62
N PHE A 201 -0.89 -12.19 4.87
CA PHE A 201 -1.09 -11.61 6.19
C PHE A 201 -1.95 -10.37 6.05
N VAL A 202 -2.94 -10.19 6.92
CA VAL A 202 -3.60 -8.91 7.12
C VAL A 202 -3.50 -8.55 8.59
N GLY A 203 -3.12 -7.31 8.91
CA GLY A 203 -3.03 -6.85 10.30
C GLY A 203 -2.32 -5.51 10.45
N GLN A 204 -2.32 -4.98 11.66
CA GLN A 204 -1.71 -3.70 11.98
C GLN A 204 -0.17 -3.76 11.86
N ARG A 205 0.44 -2.71 11.30
CA ARG A 205 1.90 -2.50 11.18
C ARG A 205 2.24 -1.06 11.52
N LYS A 206 3.49 -0.80 11.91
CA LYS A 206 3.99 0.58 12.01
C LYS A 206 3.94 1.16 10.61
N ASP A 207 3.51 2.42 10.47
CA ASP A 207 3.57 3.08 9.18
C ASP A 207 5.01 3.05 8.64
N GLY A 208 5.13 2.65 7.38
CA GLY A 208 6.39 2.49 6.68
C GLY A 208 6.75 3.70 5.81
N PHE A 209 5.82 4.63 5.64
CA PHE A 209 6.08 5.86 4.91
C PHE A 209 6.89 6.84 5.76
N ALA A 210 7.80 7.56 5.13
CA ALA A 210 8.37 8.76 5.72
C ALA A 210 8.05 9.93 4.83
N VAL A 211 7.51 10.95 5.48
CA VAL A 211 7.24 12.23 4.86
C VAL A 211 7.11 13.28 5.94
N ASN A 212 7.55 14.49 5.65
CA ASN A 212 7.14 15.65 6.44
C ASN A 212 5.74 16.15 6.04
N LEU A 213 4.70 15.40 6.43
CA LEU A 213 3.33 15.55 5.89
C LEU A 213 2.71 16.95 6.11
N GLY A 214 2.90 17.52 7.30
CA GLY A 214 2.29 18.80 7.69
C GLY A 214 2.85 19.94 6.84
N GLU A 215 4.18 19.97 6.74
CA GLU A 215 4.95 20.95 6.01
C GLU A 215 4.71 20.80 4.51
N VAL A 216 4.67 19.57 3.97
CA VAL A 216 4.32 19.33 2.56
C VAL A 216 2.95 19.91 2.21
N PHE A 217 1.94 19.73 3.07
CA PHE A 217 0.59 20.25 2.81
C PHE A 217 0.36 21.70 3.24
N ASP A 218 1.22 22.26 4.09
CA ASP A 218 1.38 23.70 4.30
C ASP A 218 2.20 24.35 3.16
N LEU A 219 1.83 24.04 1.91
CA LEU A 219 2.49 24.58 0.71
C LEU A 219 4.00 24.28 0.64
N VAL A 220 4.41 23.05 0.98
CA VAL A 220 5.80 22.59 0.96
C VAL A 220 6.70 23.44 1.87
N ASN A 221 6.28 23.71 3.10
CA ASN A 221 7.00 24.51 4.10
C ASN A 221 8.18 23.77 4.76
N THR A 222 9.08 23.20 3.94
CA THR A 222 10.33 22.55 4.35
C THR A 222 11.52 23.23 3.66
N ASN A 223 12.76 22.93 4.05
CA ASN A 223 13.94 23.31 3.29
C ASN A 223 14.28 22.19 2.29
N PRO A 224 13.89 22.29 1.01
CA PRO A 224 14.05 21.18 0.08
C PRO A 224 15.52 20.92 -0.30
N LEU A 225 16.46 21.76 0.13
CA LEU A 225 17.90 21.60 -0.07
C LEU A 225 18.65 21.43 1.26
N GLY A 226 17.92 21.16 2.34
CA GLY A 226 18.47 20.90 3.66
C GLY A 226 19.12 19.51 3.76
N PRO A 227 19.57 19.13 4.97
CA PRO A 227 19.96 17.75 5.25
C PRO A 227 18.79 16.78 5.00
N PRO A 228 19.02 15.58 4.43
CA PRO A 228 17.96 14.58 4.20
C PRO A 228 17.25 14.07 5.47
N ASP A 229 17.87 14.24 6.63
CA ASP A 229 17.32 13.94 7.97
C ASP A 229 17.09 15.20 8.80
N GLY A 230 16.90 16.34 8.12
CA GLY A 230 16.73 17.64 8.75
C GLY A 230 15.38 17.85 9.42
N GLU A 231 14.37 17.04 9.10
CA GLU A 231 13.00 17.17 9.56
C GLU A 231 12.48 15.89 10.22
N ARG A 232 11.37 16.01 10.97
CA ARG A 232 10.72 14.86 11.60
C ARG A 232 9.83 14.12 10.60
N ASN A 233 9.96 12.79 10.51
CA ASN A 233 8.89 11.97 9.93
C ASN A 233 7.65 12.02 10.84
N LEU A 234 6.59 12.69 10.38
CA LEU A 234 5.36 12.86 11.18
C LEU A 234 4.51 11.59 11.27
N LEU A 235 4.86 10.53 10.56
CA LEU A 235 4.18 9.23 10.61
C LEU A 235 4.85 8.25 11.59
N ASP A 236 5.94 8.66 12.24
CA ASP A 236 6.70 7.78 13.15
C ASP A 236 5.91 7.28 14.36
N ASP A 237 4.86 8.00 14.76
CA ASP A 237 3.97 7.65 15.86
C ASP A 237 2.62 7.06 15.40
N ALA A 238 2.52 6.69 14.12
CA ALA A 238 1.32 6.10 13.52
C ALA A 238 1.49 4.61 13.18
N ASN A 239 0.35 3.92 13.18
CA ASN A 239 0.20 2.60 12.57
C ASN A 239 -0.71 2.68 11.33
N VAL A 240 -0.72 1.59 10.56
CA VAL A 240 -1.63 1.33 9.43
C VAL A 240 -2.09 -0.13 9.46
N THR A 241 -3.15 -0.46 8.72
CA THR A 241 -3.55 -1.85 8.47
C THR A 241 -2.99 -2.29 7.13
N THR A 242 -2.09 -3.27 7.14
CA THR A 242 -1.46 -3.80 5.92
C THR A 242 -2.17 -5.06 5.45
N ILE A 243 -2.54 -5.10 4.18
CA ILE A 243 -2.84 -6.31 3.42
C ILE A 243 -1.55 -6.72 2.70
N ALA A 244 -0.95 -7.82 3.12
CA ALA A 244 0.31 -8.35 2.58
C ALA A 244 0.08 -9.66 1.85
N LEU A 245 0.60 -9.74 0.63
CA LEU A 245 0.54 -10.91 -0.24
C LEU A 245 1.93 -11.17 -0.81
N GLU A 246 2.40 -12.42 -0.76
CA GLU A 246 3.64 -12.84 -1.39
C GLU A 246 3.39 -14.06 -2.26
N LEU A 247 3.76 -13.98 -3.54
CA LEU A 247 3.40 -14.95 -4.57
C LEU A 247 4.62 -15.35 -5.40
N PRO A 248 4.69 -16.60 -5.90
CA PRO A 248 5.73 -17.00 -6.84
C PRO A 248 5.72 -16.09 -8.07
N ILE A 249 6.90 -15.70 -8.58
CA ILE A 249 7.02 -14.91 -9.83
C ILE A 249 6.28 -15.61 -10.98
N ALA A 250 6.39 -16.93 -11.05
CA ALA A 250 5.72 -17.76 -12.07
C ALA A 250 4.18 -17.71 -12.04
N CYS A 251 3.58 -17.19 -10.96
CA CYS A 251 2.12 -16.96 -10.88
C CYS A 251 1.71 -15.58 -11.39
N LEU A 252 2.66 -14.66 -11.56
CA LEU A 252 2.38 -13.26 -11.86
C LEU A 252 2.80 -12.86 -13.27
N THR A 253 3.82 -13.53 -13.82
CA THR A 253 4.37 -13.22 -15.14
C THR A 253 3.81 -14.13 -16.22
N HIS A 254 3.56 -13.59 -17.40
CA HIS A 254 3.30 -14.40 -18.59
C HIS A 254 4.61 -14.82 -19.29
N SER A 255 4.58 -15.91 -20.08
CA SER A 255 5.77 -16.42 -20.77
C SER A 255 6.42 -15.34 -21.64
N GLY A 256 7.69 -15.03 -21.39
CA GLY A 256 8.47 -14.04 -22.12
C GLY A 256 8.29 -12.58 -21.66
N ASN A 257 7.38 -12.29 -20.72
CA ASN A 257 7.21 -10.96 -20.14
C ASN A 257 7.55 -10.96 -18.63
N PRO A 258 8.76 -10.50 -18.24
CA PRO A 258 9.13 -10.45 -16.83
C PRO A 258 8.58 -9.21 -16.10
N ILE A 259 7.92 -8.29 -16.79
CA ILE A 259 7.48 -7.00 -16.24
C ILE A 259 5.99 -7.07 -15.93
N ILE A 260 5.64 -6.77 -14.69
CA ILE A 260 4.25 -6.63 -14.23
C ILE A 260 3.98 -5.19 -13.79
N GLY A 261 2.77 -4.70 -14.00
CA GLY A 261 2.20 -3.53 -13.35
C GLY A 261 1.28 -3.95 -12.20
N ALA A 262 1.20 -3.19 -11.12
CA ALA A 262 0.24 -3.47 -10.04
C ALA A 262 -0.25 -2.21 -9.33
N TRP A 263 -1.44 -2.30 -8.76
CA TRP A 263 -2.08 -1.25 -7.94
C TRP A 263 -3.04 -1.88 -6.92
N THR A 264 -3.46 -1.09 -5.93
CA THR A 264 -4.52 -1.47 -4.99
C THR A 264 -5.76 -0.62 -5.20
N SER A 265 -6.92 -1.16 -4.83
CA SER A 265 -8.19 -0.43 -4.84
C SER A 265 -9.09 -0.87 -3.68
N ALA A 266 -10.04 0.00 -3.33
CA ALA A 266 -11.13 -0.34 -2.43
C ALA A 266 -12.47 0.11 -2.98
N TYR A 267 -13.50 -0.67 -2.64
CA TYR A 267 -14.86 -0.51 -3.13
C TYR A 267 -15.84 -0.45 -1.96
N THR A 268 -16.79 0.46 -2.05
CA THR A 268 -17.94 0.52 -1.13
C THR A 268 -19.18 -0.03 -1.82
N ARG A 269 -20.17 -0.45 -1.03
CA ARG A 269 -21.47 -0.84 -1.58
C ARG A 269 -22.23 0.36 -2.11
N ASP A 270 -22.85 0.16 -3.27
CA ASP A 270 -23.84 1.03 -3.88
C ASP A 270 -25.06 0.17 -4.26
N GLY A 271 -26.01 0.08 -3.33
CA GLY A 271 -27.12 -0.87 -3.41
C GLY A 271 -26.62 -2.33 -3.46
N LEU A 272 -26.86 -3.00 -4.60
CA LEU A 272 -26.41 -4.38 -4.84
C LEU A 272 -25.02 -4.47 -5.48
N HIS A 273 -24.44 -3.34 -5.90
CA HIS A 273 -23.17 -3.30 -6.61
C HIS A 273 -22.04 -2.82 -5.70
N TYR A 274 -20.81 -3.00 -6.16
CA TYR A 274 -19.63 -2.39 -5.57
C TYR A 274 -19.12 -1.29 -6.50
N ARG A 275 -18.79 -0.16 -5.90
CA ARG A 275 -18.25 1.01 -6.61
C ARG A 275 -16.84 1.27 -6.10
N GLN A 276 -15.88 1.40 -7.02
CA GLN A 276 -14.52 1.76 -6.64
C GLN A 276 -14.55 3.18 -6.07
N VAL A 277 -14.00 3.32 -4.88
CA VAL A 277 -13.83 4.61 -4.25
C VAL A 277 -12.36 4.95 -4.13
N SER A 278 -11.48 4.04 -3.79
CA SER A 278 -10.05 4.32 -3.67
C SER A 278 -9.28 3.53 -4.72
N ARG A 279 -8.22 4.14 -5.27
CA ARG A 279 -7.11 3.41 -5.90
C ARG A 279 -5.79 4.10 -5.58
N LEU A 280 -4.72 3.31 -5.53
CA LEU A 280 -3.38 3.79 -5.27
C LEU A 280 -2.34 2.86 -5.88
N SER A 281 -1.25 3.42 -6.38
CA SER A 281 -0.10 2.65 -6.84
C SER A 281 1.22 3.39 -6.60
N ALA A 282 1.67 4.24 -7.53
CA ALA A 282 2.88 5.02 -7.35
C ALA A 282 2.62 6.02 -6.22
N PRO A 283 3.60 6.22 -5.33
CA PRO A 283 3.43 7.13 -4.21
C PRO A 283 3.17 8.55 -4.73
N LEU A 284 2.48 9.35 -3.92
CA LEU A 284 2.27 10.79 -4.12
C LEU A 284 1.53 11.22 -5.40
N VAL A 285 1.13 10.29 -6.29
CA VAL A 285 0.41 10.66 -7.51
C VAL A 285 -0.95 11.26 -7.18
N ASN A 286 -1.71 10.62 -6.30
CA ASN A 286 -3.00 11.16 -5.87
C ASN A 286 -2.84 12.41 -4.98
N GLU A 287 -1.76 12.50 -4.23
CA GLU A 287 -1.53 13.49 -3.18
C GLU A 287 -1.07 14.83 -3.79
N VAL A 288 -0.08 14.82 -4.68
CA VAL A 288 0.59 16.04 -5.19
C VAL A 288 0.73 16.13 -6.72
N VAL A 289 0.39 15.07 -7.47
CA VAL A 289 0.38 15.12 -8.95
C VAL A 289 -1.01 15.44 -9.48
N ILE A 290 -2.03 14.68 -9.08
CA ILE A 290 -3.41 14.91 -9.51
C ILE A 290 -3.97 16.15 -8.81
N GLY A 291 -4.38 17.13 -9.60
CA GLY A 291 -4.98 18.36 -9.07
C GLY A 291 -6.30 18.09 -8.35
N LEU A 292 -6.55 18.86 -7.27
CA LEU A 292 -7.70 18.73 -6.38
C LEU A 292 -9.06 18.49 -7.10
N PRO A 293 -9.43 19.23 -8.17
CA PRO A 293 -10.72 19.03 -8.84
C PRO A 293 -10.91 17.66 -9.50
N ASP A 294 -9.81 16.96 -9.81
CA ASP A 294 -9.81 15.70 -10.55
C ASP A 294 -9.48 14.49 -9.64
N LYS A 295 -9.10 14.70 -8.36
CA LYS A 295 -8.72 13.61 -7.44
C LYS A 295 -9.81 12.56 -7.26
N ASP A 296 -11.05 13.00 -7.06
CA ASP A 296 -12.14 12.05 -6.85
C ASP A 296 -12.43 11.23 -8.12
N ARG A 297 -12.33 11.89 -9.29
CA ARG A 297 -12.46 11.23 -10.60
C ARG A 297 -11.32 10.25 -10.83
N PHE A 298 -10.10 10.60 -10.44
CA PHE A 298 -8.93 9.73 -10.53
C PHE A 298 -9.13 8.48 -9.68
N ASN A 299 -9.55 8.63 -8.42
CA ASN A 299 -9.73 7.51 -7.49
C ASN A 299 -10.87 6.56 -7.90
N ALA A 300 -11.93 7.08 -8.54
CA ALA A 300 -13.01 6.27 -9.10
C ALA A 300 -12.68 5.65 -10.48
N SER A 301 -11.53 5.97 -11.07
CA SER A 301 -11.14 5.53 -12.42
C SER A 301 -10.29 4.24 -12.41
N LEU A 302 -10.23 3.59 -13.57
CA LEU A 302 -9.32 2.48 -13.84
C LEU A 302 -8.05 2.97 -14.55
N PRO A 303 -6.89 2.30 -14.38
CA PRO A 303 -5.63 2.71 -15.01
C PRO A 303 -5.70 2.83 -16.54
N VAL A 304 -6.46 1.97 -17.19
CA VAL A 304 -6.75 2.03 -18.63
C VAL A 304 -7.26 3.41 -19.10
N ASN A 305 -7.88 4.21 -18.23
CA ASN A 305 -8.44 5.52 -18.54
C ASN A 305 -7.51 6.70 -18.19
N ASP A 306 -6.26 6.44 -17.80
CA ASP A 306 -5.39 7.48 -17.23
C ASP A 306 -4.95 8.57 -18.21
N ALA A 307 -5.14 8.36 -19.51
CA ALA A 307 -4.98 9.40 -20.52
C ALA A 307 -5.80 10.67 -20.21
N SER A 308 -6.96 10.52 -19.52
CA SER A 308 -7.78 11.67 -19.08
C SER A 308 -7.11 12.55 -18.01
N PHE A 309 -6.03 12.08 -17.38
CA PHE A 309 -5.27 12.81 -16.36
C PHE A 309 -3.86 13.19 -16.83
N ALA A 310 -3.49 12.86 -18.07
CA ALA A 310 -2.13 13.02 -18.61
C ALA A 310 -1.56 14.46 -18.49
N LYS A 311 -2.42 15.49 -18.44
CA LYS A 311 -2.01 16.89 -18.25
C LYS A 311 -1.18 17.09 -16.97
N TYR A 312 -1.50 16.36 -15.89
CA TYR A 312 -0.81 16.48 -14.60
C TYR A 312 0.62 15.95 -14.64
N VAL A 313 0.87 14.90 -15.43
CA VAL A 313 2.21 14.32 -15.61
C VAL A 313 3.00 15.07 -16.66
N THR A 314 2.36 15.46 -17.77
CA THR A 314 3.03 16.15 -18.88
C THR A 314 3.37 17.61 -18.57
N ASN A 315 2.61 18.25 -17.67
CA ASN A 315 2.75 19.64 -17.25
C ASN A 315 2.61 19.75 -15.71
N PRO A 316 3.58 19.21 -14.94
CA PRO A 316 3.47 19.13 -13.49
C PRO A 316 3.49 20.50 -12.83
N THR A 317 2.63 20.69 -11.82
CA THR A 317 2.55 21.94 -11.05
C THR A 317 3.62 22.05 -9.96
N LEU A 318 4.05 20.92 -9.38
CA LEU A 318 5.00 20.91 -8.27
C LEU A 318 6.32 21.65 -8.56
N PRO A 319 7.01 21.45 -9.71
CA PRO A 319 8.23 22.22 -10.01
C PRO A 319 8.01 23.73 -10.09
N ILE A 320 6.84 24.17 -10.59
CA ILE A 320 6.49 25.59 -10.68
C ILE A 320 6.24 26.19 -9.28
N LEU A 321 5.60 25.43 -8.40
CA LEU A 321 5.42 25.82 -7.00
C LEU A 321 6.77 25.96 -6.29
N LEU A 322 7.67 24.98 -6.45
CA LEU A 322 9.01 25.03 -5.85
C LEU A 322 9.82 26.23 -6.35
N GLN A 323 9.73 26.55 -7.64
CA GLN A 323 10.36 27.77 -8.17
C GLN A 323 9.83 29.04 -7.50
N ALA A 324 8.51 29.15 -7.35
CA ALA A 324 7.89 30.32 -6.74
C ALA A 324 8.25 30.47 -5.24
N LEU A 325 8.36 29.34 -4.53
CA LEU A 325 8.58 29.31 -3.09
C LEU A 325 10.06 29.41 -2.69
N PHE A 326 10.95 28.81 -3.50
CA PHE A 326 12.36 28.60 -3.13
C PHE A 326 13.37 29.20 -4.12
N GLY A 327 12.91 29.78 -5.23
CA GLY A 327 13.80 30.38 -6.24
C GLY A 327 14.63 29.35 -7.03
N VAL A 328 14.30 28.06 -6.94
CA VAL A 328 14.92 27.00 -7.76
C VAL A 328 14.31 26.97 -9.15
N GLN A 329 15.11 27.01 -10.21
CA GLN A 329 14.56 27.08 -11.56
C GLN A 329 13.88 25.76 -11.97
N ALA A 330 12.59 25.83 -12.29
CA ALA A 330 11.81 24.69 -12.74
C ALA A 330 12.27 24.20 -14.13
N PRO A 331 12.07 22.91 -14.45
CA PRO A 331 12.32 22.40 -15.80
C PRO A 331 11.50 23.14 -16.87
N THR A 332 12.12 23.39 -18.02
CA THR A 332 11.54 24.14 -19.15
C THR A 332 11.11 23.26 -20.32
N ARG A 333 11.49 21.97 -20.30
CA ARG A 333 11.12 21.01 -21.34
C ARG A 333 9.71 20.48 -21.12
N TYR A 334 8.84 20.71 -22.11
CA TYR A 334 7.49 20.19 -22.14
C TYR A 334 7.18 19.54 -23.51
N PRO A 335 6.31 18.51 -23.57
CA PRO A 335 5.77 17.78 -22.42
C PRO A 335 6.87 17.01 -21.67
N ARG A 336 6.66 16.78 -20.37
CA ARG A 336 7.58 16.02 -19.51
C ARG A 336 7.57 14.52 -19.80
N THR A 337 8.23 14.12 -20.89
CA THR A 337 8.32 12.72 -21.33
C THR A 337 9.09 11.82 -20.36
N ASP A 338 10.01 12.40 -19.58
CA ASP A 338 10.71 11.72 -18.49
C ASP A 338 9.75 11.33 -17.35
N LEU A 339 8.76 12.17 -17.01
CA LEU A 339 7.73 11.81 -16.03
C LEU A 339 6.74 10.79 -16.59
N ILE A 340 6.43 10.83 -17.89
CA ILE A 340 5.66 9.75 -18.54
C ILE A 340 6.41 8.41 -18.42
N ALA A 341 7.73 8.40 -18.57
CA ALA A 341 8.53 7.19 -18.36
C ALA A 341 8.51 6.75 -16.89
N ALA A 342 8.74 7.67 -15.95
CA ALA A 342 8.80 7.35 -14.52
C ALA A 342 7.46 6.83 -13.96
N PHE A 343 6.34 7.46 -14.31
CA PHE A 343 5.05 7.19 -13.67
C PHE A 343 4.07 6.35 -14.50
N LEU A 344 4.17 6.36 -15.84
CA LEU A 344 3.08 5.81 -16.68
C LEU A 344 3.51 4.62 -17.55
N THR A 345 4.74 4.62 -18.05
CA THR A 345 5.19 3.63 -19.06
C THR A 345 6.33 2.74 -18.60
N GLY A 346 7.03 3.11 -17.53
CA GLY A 346 8.29 2.48 -17.14
C GLY A 346 9.49 3.05 -17.93
N VAL A 347 10.66 2.90 -17.33
CA VAL A 347 11.94 3.35 -17.88
C VAL A 347 12.49 2.28 -18.85
N PRO A 348 12.85 2.65 -20.09
CA PRO A 348 13.45 1.72 -21.06
C PRO A 348 14.67 0.98 -20.48
N GLY A 349 14.71 -0.34 -20.68
CA GLY A 349 15.79 -1.20 -20.15
C GLY A 349 15.70 -1.52 -18.66
N LEU A 350 14.78 -0.90 -17.92
CA LEU A 350 14.53 -1.19 -16.50
C LEU A 350 13.21 -1.96 -16.32
N ASN A 351 12.08 -1.29 -16.53
CA ASN A 351 10.73 -1.80 -16.18
C ASN A 351 9.64 -1.37 -17.18
N LYS A 352 10.00 -1.01 -18.42
CA LYS A 352 9.05 -0.73 -19.50
C LYS A 352 8.61 -2.02 -20.22
N PRO A 353 7.32 -2.41 -20.17
CA PRO A 353 6.79 -3.53 -20.96
C PRO A 353 6.92 -3.30 -22.47
N ALA A 354 6.91 -4.38 -23.25
CA ALA A 354 6.97 -4.30 -24.71
C ALA A 354 5.74 -3.60 -25.32
N SER A 355 4.54 -3.96 -24.85
CA SER A 355 3.25 -3.44 -25.33
C SER A 355 2.64 -2.45 -24.35
N VAL A 356 3.41 -1.44 -23.92
CA VAL A 356 2.95 -0.57 -22.82
C VAL A 356 1.89 0.44 -23.25
N ARG A 357 0.75 0.41 -22.55
CA ARG A 357 -0.19 1.52 -22.44
C ARG A 357 0.21 2.42 -21.27
N PRO A 358 0.35 3.75 -21.47
CA PRO A 358 0.60 4.67 -20.38
C PRO A 358 -0.54 4.65 -19.36
N ALA A 359 -0.22 4.33 -18.11
CA ALA A 359 -1.17 4.26 -17.00
C ALA A 359 -0.45 4.36 -15.66
N GLU A 360 -1.09 4.98 -14.67
CA GLU A 360 -0.58 5.07 -13.30
C GLU A 360 -0.66 3.68 -12.66
N MET A 361 0.47 2.97 -12.70
CA MET A 361 0.69 1.71 -12.02
C MET A 361 2.19 1.49 -11.81
N MET A 362 2.54 0.87 -10.70
CA MET A 362 3.91 0.60 -10.34
C MET A 362 4.38 -0.61 -11.13
N ARG A 363 5.51 -0.48 -11.83
CA ARG A 363 6.02 -1.52 -12.72
C ARG A 363 7.25 -2.18 -12.15
N LEU A 364 7.21 -3.50 -12.03
CA LEU A 364 8.29 -4.33 -11.51
C LEU A 364 8.80 -5.28 -12.60
N ASN A 365 10.08 -5.17 -12.95
CA ASN A 365 10.80 -6.18 -13.70
C ASN A 365 11.31 -7.27 -12.76
N THR A 366 10.64 -8.42 -12.81
CA THR A 366 10.93 -9.58 -11.96
C THR A 366 12.22 -10.33 -12.33
N SER A 367 12.88 -9.97 -13.45
CA SER A 367 14.19 -10.54 -13.80
C SER A 367 15.36 -9.90 -13.04
N ILE A 368 15.18 -8.67 -12.53
CA ILE A 368 16.21 -7.97 -11.74
C ILE A 368 16.29 -8.59 -10.34
N ALA A 369 17.47 -9.02 -9.91
CA ALA A 369 17.64 -9.69 -8.61
C ALA A 369 17.34 -8.75 -7.44
N PRO A 370 16.61 -9.20 -6.40
CA PRO A 370 16.43 -8.40 -5.19
C PRO A 370 17.76 -8.25 -4.44
N LYS A 371 17.92 -7.13 -3.75
CA LYS A 371 19.02 -6.92 -2.79
C LYS A 371 18.52 -7.12 -1.36
N ALA A 372 19.32 -7.81 -0.55
CA ALA A 372 19.09 -7.89 0.89
C ALA A 372 19.02 -6.48 1.50
N ALA A 373 18.21 -6.28 2.54
CA ALA A 373 17.93 -4.97 3.14
C ALA A 373 19.21 -4.13 3.40
N ALA A 374 20.26 -4.73 3.95
CA ALA A 374 21.52 -4.04 4.25
C ALA A 374 22.32 -3.55 3.01
N LEU A 375 21.95 -3.98 1.81
CA LEU A 375 22.60 -3.61 0.54
C LEU A 375 21.74 -2.66 -0.31
N GLN A 376 20.53 -2.33 0.14
CA GLN A 376 19.61 -1.47 -0.58
C GLN A 376 20.08 -0.01 -0.46
N GLN A 377 20.00 0.72 -1.57
CA GLN A 377 20.19 2.17 -1.57
C GLN A 377 18.81 2.84 -1.54
N THR A 378 18.62 3.81 -0.66
CA THR A 378 17.33 4.45 -0.39
C THR A 378 16.85 5.26 -1.59
N LEU A 379 17.76 5.92 -2.32
CA LEU A 379 17.47 6.60 -3.58
C LEU A 379 17.28 5.64 -4.79
N GLY A 380 17.23 4.33 -4.56
CA GLY A 380 16.92 3.33 -5.58
C GLY A 380 17.78 3.48 -6.84
N VAL A 381 17.11 3.58 -7.99
CA VAL A 381 17.77 3.68 -9.30
C VAL A 381 18.67 4.93 -9.41
N LEU A 382 18.31 6.04 -8.76
CA LEU A 382 19.14 7.26 -8.78
C LEU A 382 20.51 7.06 -8.10
N ALA A 383 20.62 6.09 -7.19
CA ALA A 383 21.86 5.67 -6.56
C ALA A 383 22.48 4.41 -7.21
N GLY A 384 22.04 4.03 -8.41
CA GLY A 384 22.53 2.84 -9.13
C GLY A 384 21.97 1.50 -8.60
N ASP A 385 20.97 1.53 -7.73
CA ASP A 385 20.28 0.34 -7.25
C ASP A 385 19.04 0.02 -8.11
N THR A 386 19.23 -0.77 -9.16
CA THR A 386 18.18 -1.15 -10.12
C THR A 386 17.05 -2.01 -9.53
N ALA A 387 17.22 -2.54 -8.32
CA ALA A 387 16.19 -3.29 -7.61
C ALA A 387 15.27 -2.39 -6.76
N GLY A 388 15.55 -1.08 -6.66
CA GLY A 388 14.71 -0.10 -5.97
C GLY A 388 13.85 0.72 -6.93
N PHE A 389 13.09 1.66 -6.37
CA PHE A 389 12.19 2.55 -7.09
C PHE A 389 12.90 3.27 -8.26
N PRO A 390 12.27 3.36 -9.47
CA PRO A 390 10.90 2.97 -9.80
C PRO A 390 10.72 1.51 -10.28
N ASN A 391 11.70 0.61 -10.14
CA ASN A 391 11.52 -0.81 -10.47
C ASN A 391 10.76 -1.54 -9.35
N GLY A 392 9.44 -1.29 -9.28
CA GLY A 392 8.69 -1.54 -8.07
C GLY A 392 9.00 -0.50 -6.99
N ARG A 393 8.67 -0.79 -5.74
CA ARG A 393 8.95 0.00 -4.55
C ARG A 393 9.14 -0.93 -3.37
N ARG A 394 10.32 -0.88 -2.76
CA ARG A 394 10.62 -1.55 -1.49
C ARG A 394 10.25 -0.61 -0.33
N PRO A 395 10.03 -1.16 0.88
CA PRO A 395 9.76 -0.30 2.04
C PRO A 395 10.86 0.74 2.30
N GLY A 396 12.12 0.36 2.11
CA GLY A 396 13.28 1.24 2.32
C GLY A 396 13.63 2.20 1.18
N ASP A 397 12.81 2.31 0.14
CA ASP A 397 13.03 3.30 -0.92
C ASP A 397 12.47 4.65 -0.46
N ASP A 398 13.30 5.69 -0.50
CA ASP A 398 12.95 7.07 -0.15
C ASP A 398 12.27 7.75 -1.33
N VAL A 399 11.00 7.40 -1.51
CA VAL A 399 10.23 7.78 -2.69
C VAL A 399 9.95 9.27 -2.76
N VAL A 400 9.84 9.97 -1.64
CA VAL A 400 9.61 11.42 -1.62
C VAL A 400 10.81 12.14 -2.23
N ASP A 401 12.03 11.83 -1.76
CA ASP A 401 13.27 12.36 -2.32
C ASP A 401 13.43 12.01 -3.80
N ILE A 402 13.19 10.75 -4.18
CA ILE A 402 13.34 10.31 -5.57
C ILE A 402 12.38 11.07 -6.48
N GLU A 403 11.10 11.13 -6.13
CA GLU A 403 10.07 11.75 -6.95
C GLU A 403 10.24 13.27 -7.03
N LEU A 404 10.68 13.91 -5.95
CA LEU A 404 10.99 15.34 -5.95
C LEU A 404 12.14 15.67 -6.91
N ARG A 405 13.22 14.88 -6.90
CA ARG A 405 14.36 15.04 -7.83
C ARG A 405 13.96 14.77 -9.28
N VAL A 406 13.14 13.74 -9.52
CA VAL A 406 12.60 13.43 -10.84
C VAL A 406 11.67 14.55 -11.34
N ALA A 407 10.78 15.06 -10.49
CA ALA A 407 9.93 16.21 -10.79
C ALA A 407 10.76 17.46 -11.14
N MET A 408 11.85 17.72 -10.42
CA MET A 408 12.78 18.82 -10.69
C MET A 408 13.75 18.56 -11.85
N GLY A 409 13.67 17.39 -12.50
CA GLY A 409 14.32 17.16 -13.79
C GLY A 409 15.72 16.55 -13.70
N VAL A 410 16.03 15.75 -12.67
CA VAL A 410 17.31 15.01 -12.58
C VAL A 410 17.57 14.10 -13.79
N LEU A 411 16.50 13.68 -14.50
CA LEU A 411 16.55 12.86 -15.70
C LEU A 411 16.64 13.67 -17.01
N LEU A 412 16.58 15.01 -16.93
CA LEU A 412 16.63 15.90 -18.08
C LEU A 412 18.05 16.44 -18.32
N PRO A 413 18.36 16.88 -19.56
CA PRO A 413 19.57 17.66 -19.81
C PRO A 413 19.62 18.92 -18.93
N ALA A 414 20.80 19.31 -18.46
CA ALA A 414 20.97 20.48 -17.59
C ALA A 414 20.44 21.79 -18.21
N ALA A 415 20.47 21.92 -19.54
CA ALA A 415 19.90 23.07 -20.25
C ALA A 415 18.36 23.17 -20.09
N ASP A 416 17.70 22.03 -19.93
CA ASP A 416 16.26 21.91 -19.77
C ASP A 416 15.83 21.89 -18.29
N ALA A 417 16.75 21.59 -17.38
CA ALA A 417 16.54 21.58 -15.93
C ALA A 417 17.79 22.09 -15.18
N PRO A 418 18.03 23.41 -15.15
CA PRO A 418 19.25 23.98 -14.56
C PRO A 418 19.43 23.65 -13.07
N ALA A 419 18.32 23.52 -12.34
CA ALA A 419 18.31 23.12 -10.94
C ALA A 419 18.06 21.62 -10.73
N GLY A 420 18.05 20.80 -11.78
CA GLY A 420 17.63 19.39 -11.71
C GLY A 420 18.61 18.45 -11.01
N GLN A 421 19.87 18.86 -10.84
CA GLN A 421 20.89 18.08 -10.14
C GLN A 421 21.03 18.45 -8.65
N LEU A 422 20.20 19.35 -8.14
CA LEU A 422 20.21 19.68 -6.72
C LEU A 422 19.71 18.50 -5.88
N PRO A 423 20.22 18.32 -4.66
CA PRO A 423 19.91 17.17 -3.81
C PRO A 423 18.57 17.36 -3.10
N TYR A 424 17.48 17.47 -3.86
CA TYR A 424 16.17 17.73 -3.28
C TYR A 424 15.77 16.65 -2.28
N THR A 425 15.17 17.10 -1.17
CA THR A 425 14.67 16.24 -0.10
C THR A 425 13.45 16.85 0.58
N ASP A 426 12.66 16.06 1.29
CA ASP A 426 11.67 16.57 2.25
C ASP A 426 12.18 16.64 3.70
N GLY A 427 13.40 16.13 3.93
CA GLY A 427 14.05 16.09 5.24
C GLY A 427 13.66 14.89 6.11
N ALA A 428 12.84 13.95 5.61
CA ALA A 428 12.36 12.80 6.35
C ALA A 428 12.99 11.48 5.84
N ALA A 429 14.30 11.30 6.05
CA ALA A 429 15.02 10.13 5.56
C ALA A 429 14.47 8.77 6.04
N LEU A 430 14.42 7.82 5.10
CA LEU A 430 14.27 6.38 5.37
C LEU A 430 15.58 5.63 5.19
N LYS A 431 15.71 4.48 5.85
CA LYS A 431 16.72 3.47 5.51
C LYS A 431 16.11 2.08 5.47
N ALA A 432 16.65 1.21 4.61
CA ALA A 432 16.19 -0.16 4.49
C ALA A 432 16.29 -0.98 5.80
N SER A 433 17.14 -0.56 6.74
CA SER A 433 17.22 -1.17 8.09
C SER A 433 16.05 -0.81 9.01
N ASP A 434 15.21 0.16 8.64
CA ASP A 434 13.98 0.50 9.38
C ASP A 434 12.85 -0.49 9.10
N PHE A 435 13.12 -1.55 8.34
CA PHE A 435 12.14 -2.55 7.92
C PHE A 435 12.63 -3.96 8.23
N ARG A 436 11.70 -4.92 8.26
CA ARG A 436 12.02 -6.33 8.53
C ARG A 436 12.63 -6.97 7.29
N ALA A 437 13.61 -7.85 7.49
CA ALA A 437 14.18 -8.68 6.43
C ALA A 437 13.27 -9.84 5.98
N THR A 438 12.09 -9.99 6.60
CA THR A 438 11.18 -11.13 6.43
C THR A 438 9.74 -10.66 6.26
N PHE A 439 8.93 -11.42 5.54
CA PHE A 439 7.50 -11.15 5.38
C PHE A 439 6.80 -10.95 6.74
N PRO A 440 5.92 -9.93 6.89
CA PRO A 440 5.39 -9.03 5.85
C PRO A 440 6.21 -7.74 5.65
N TYR A 441 7.51 -7.74 6.00
CA TYR A 441 8.50 -6.69 5.73
C TYR A 441 8.32 -5.34 6.44
N LEU A 442 7.10 -4.98 6.87
CA LEU A 442 6.88 -3.82 7.75
C LEU A 442 7.06 -4.19 9.22
N ASN A 443 7.52 -3.22 10.02
CA ASN A 443 7.75 -3.39 11.45
C ASN A 443 6.48 -3.70 12.24
N THR A 444 6.68 -4.32 13.40
CA THR A 444 5.64 -4.50 14.41
C THR A 444 5.00 -3.15 14.76
N PRO A 445 3.67 -3.05 14.87
CA PRO A 445 3.00 -1.80 15.18
C PRO A 445 3.33 -1.28 16.57
N LEU A 446 3.26 0.03 16.73
CA LEU A 446 3.36 0.72 18.02
C LEU A 446 2.26 0.23 18.97
N PRO A 447 2.56 0.02 20.26
CA PRO A 447 1.57 -0.43 21.24
C PRO A 447 0.63 0.69 21.68
N GLY A 448 -0.63 0.35 21.90
CA GLY A 448 -1.67 1.29 22.37
C GLY A 448 -1.52 1.71 23.82
N SER A 449 -1.06 0.83 24.69
CA SER A 449 -0.66 1.20 26.06
C SER A 449 0.85 1.30 26.14
N PRO A 450 1.42 2.49 26.39
CA PRO A 450 2.88 2.66 26.57
C PRO A 450 3.36 2.18 27.94
N SER A 451 2.45 2.03 28.90
CA SER A 451 2.75 1.63 30.27
C SER A 451 2.44 0.16 30.50
N ASN A 452 3.41 -0.54 31.10
CA ASN A 452 3.22 -1.81 31.77
C ASN A 452 4.08 -1.85 33.03
#